data_AF-A0A349Z419-F1
#
_entry.id   AF-A0A349Z419-F1
#
_cell.length_a   1.000
_cell.length_b   1.000
_cell.length_c   1.000
_cell.angle_alpha   90.00
_cell.angle_beta   90.00
_cell.angle_gamma   90.00
#
_symmetry.space_group_name_H-M   'P 1'
#
loop_
_entity.id
_entity.type
_entity.pdbx_description
1 polymer ?
#
loop_
_entity_poly.entity_id
_entity_poly.type
_entity_poly.pdbx_seq_one_letter_code
_entity_poly.pdbx_strand_id
1 'polypeptide(L)' 'FAWASSRKFMWDAKGVKQGGPQKHVMAMSFWPKEGGDLWKKYSTESIVHTLEVYNRFTFNYPYPTAQSVNGPVG' A
#
# COMPACT_ATOMS: atom_id res chain seq x y z
N PHE A 1 -15.72 -10.08 -9.93
CA PHE A 1 -15.29 -10.32 -8.54
C PHE A 1 -14.13 -11.29 -8.59
N ALA A 2 -12.98 -10.96 -7.98
CA ALA A 2 -11.79 -11.81 -7.95
C ALA A 2 -11.39 -12.02 -6.48
N TRP A 3 -11.19 -13.27 -6.09
CA TRP A 3 -10.79 -13.65 -4.73
C TRP A 3 -9.48 -14.44 -4.81
N ALA A 4 -8.46 -13.98 -4.09
CA ALA A 4 -7.17 -14.65 -4.02
C ALA A 4 -6.76 -14.82 -2.55
N SER A 5 -6.64 -16.08 -2.10
CA SER A 5 -6.11 -16.41 -0.78
C SER A 5 -5.07 -17.52 -0.94
N SER A 6 -3.83 -17.27 -0.50
CA SER A 6 -2.75 -18.25 -0.59
C SER A 6 -1.83 -18.11 0.62
N ARG A 7 -1.31 -19.24 1.14
CA ARG A 7 -0.26 -19.25 2.16
C ARG A 7 1.04 -18.58 1.69
N LYS A 8 1.21 -18.41 0.38
CA LYS A 8 2.36 -17.75 -0.26
C LYS A 8 2.08 -16.26 -0.52
N PHE A 9 0.90 -15.76 -0.17
CA PHE A 9 0.56 -14.36 -0.30
C PHE A 9 1.11 -13.60 0.89
N MET A 10 1.98 -12.63 0.59
CA MET A 10 2.58 -11.77 1.59
C MET A 10 1.74 -10.51 1.73
N TRP A 11 1.64 -10.04 2.96
CA TRP A 11 0.99 -8.79 3.31
C TRP A 11 1.94 -7.98 4.20
N ASP A 12 2.16 -6.72 3.85
CA ASP A 12 2.89 -5.76 4.65
C ASP A 12 2.08 -4.47 4.78
N ALA A 13 2.19 -3.83 5.95
CA ALA A 13 1.36 -2.68 6.30
C ALA A 13 2.12 -1.68 7.17
N LYS A 14 1.97 -0.40 6.85
CA LYS A 14 2.57 0.72 7.57
C LYS A 14 1.55 1.84 7.79
N GLY A 15 1.46 2.31 9.03
CA GLY A 15 0.63 3.47 9.37
C GLY A 15 1.33 4.78 9.00
N VAL A 16 0.68 5.59 8.16
CA VAL A 16 1.14 6.91 7.74
C VAL A 16 0.30 7.96 8.45
N LYS A 17 0.96 8.85 9.19
CA LYS A 17 0.32 10.00 9.84
C LYS A 17 0.32 11.18 8.86
N GLN A 18 -0.82 11.82 8.71
CA GLN A 18 -0.97 13.01 7.86
C GLN A 18 -1.90 14.02 8.52
N GLY A 19 -1.94 15.24 7.97
CA GLY A 19 -2.92 16.25 8.37
C GLY A 19 -4.32 15.96 7.84
N GLY A 20 -5.25 16.89 8.10
CA GLY A 20 -6.61 16.82 7.56
C GLY A 20 -7.56 15.89 8.32
N PRO A 21 -8.75 15.61 7.77
CA PRO A 21 -9.79 14.82 8.43
C PRO A 21 -9.34 13.38 8.73
N GLN A 22 -8.64 12.77 7.76
CA GLN A 22 -8.12 11.41 7.89
C GLN A 22 -6.69 11.43 8.44
N LYS A 23 -6.54 11.40 9.77
CA LYS A 23 -5.22 11.54 10.42
C LYS A 23 -4.29 10.33 10.28
N HIS A 24 -4.84 9.16 10.00
CA HIS A 24 -4.08 7.92 9.83
C HIS A 24 -4.53 7.20 8.57
N VAL A 25 -3.58 6.90 7.69
CA VAL A 25 -3.78 6.08 6.50
C VAL A 25 -2.94 4.83 6.65
N MET A 26 -3.54 3.65 6.48
CA MET A 26 -2.81 2.40 6.41
C MET A 26 -2.33 2.19 4.97
N ALA A 27 -1.03 2.30 4.75
CA ALA A 27 -0.40 1.87 3.51
C ALA A 27 -0.22 0.36 3.56
N MET A 28 -0.80 -0.37 2.61
CA MET A 28 -0.78 -1.84 2.59
C MET A 28 -0.29 -2.34 1.23
N SER A 29 0.57 -3.34 1.27
CA SER A 29 1.08 -3.99 0.07
C SER A 29 0.76 -5.47 0.12
N PHE A 30 0.34 -6.00 -1.02
CA PHE A 30 -0.07 -7.38 -1.20
C PHE A 30 0.64 -7.97 -2.41
N TRP A 31 1.36 -9.08 -2.24
CA TRP A 31 2.08 -9.71 -3.36
C TRP A 31 2.30 -11.21 -3.17
N PRO A 32 2.42 -11.99 -4.26
CA PRO A 32 2.77 -13.39 -4.15
C PRO A 32 4.29 -13.54 -3.96
N LYS A 33 4.76 -14.72 -3.55
CA LYS A 33 6.20 -14.99 -3.31
C LYS A 33 7.13 -14.55 -4.45
N GLU A 34 6.64 -14.52 -5.69
CA GLU A 34 7.36 -14.10 -6.91
C GLU A 34 7.75 -12.61 -6.89
N GLY A 35 7.02 -11.77 -6.12
CA GLY A 35 7.40 -10.37 -5.90
C GLY A 35 8.72 -10.23 -5.12
N GLY A 36 9.17 -11.29 -4.45
CA GLY A 36 10.50 -11.43 -3.89
C GLY A 36 10.93 -10.29 -2.95
N ASP A 37 12.23 -10.04 -2.93
CA ASP A 37 12.84 -9.02 -2.06
C ASP A 37 12.48 -7.58 -2.48
N LEU A 38 12.16 -7.35 -3.75
CA LEU A 38 11.82 -6.01 -4.25
C LEU A 38 10.50 -5.52 -3.66
N TRP A 39 9.45 -6.32 -3.74
CA TRP A 39 8.14 -5.95 -3.19
C TRP A 39 8.19 -5.81 -1.67
N LYS A 40 8.91 -6.71 -1.01
CA LYS A 40 9.13 -6.67 0.44
C LYS A 40 9.83 -5.39 0.91
N LYS A 41 10.80 -4.88 0.14
CA LYS A 41 11.57 -3.68 0.52
C LYS A 41 10.87 -2.39 0.12
N TYR A 42 10.23 -2.36 -1.05
CA TYR A 42 9.86 -1.09 -1.68
C TYR A 42 8.37 -0.88 -1.86
N SER A 43 7.51 -1.91 -1.83
CA SER A 43 6.10 -1.71 -2.20
C SER A 43 5.39 -0.79 -1.21
N THR A 44 5.48 -1.09 0.10
CA THR A 44 4.83 -0.28 1.14
C THR A 44 5.46 1.10 1.25
N GLU A 45 6.79 1.18 1.15
CA GLU A 45 7.50 2.47 1.16
C GLU A 45 7.16 3.33 -0.06
N SER A 46 6.86 2.73 -1.22
CA SER A 46 6.39 3.47 -2.40
C SER A 46 5.02 4.10 -2.17
N ILE A 47 4.11 3.39 -1.48
CA ILE A 47 2.81 3.98 -1.08
C ILE A 47 3.03 5.14 -0.09
N VAL A 48 3.91 4.97 0.90
CA VAL A 48 4.23 6.01 1.89
C VAL A 48 4.78 7.25 1.18
N HIS A 49 5.76 7.06 0.30
CA HIS A 49 6.33 8.15 -0.50
C HIS A 49 5.27 8.84 -1.37
N THR A 50 4.37 8.06 -1.98
CA THR A 50 3.25 8.59 -2.77
C THR A 50 2.35 9.47 -1.90
N LEU A 51 1.95 9.00 -0.72
CA LEU A 51 1.14 9.79 0.21
C LEU A 51 1.86 11.10 0.58
N GLU A 52 3.14 11.04 0.93
CA GLU A 52 3.92 12.23 1.28
C GLU A 52 4.06 13.23 0.12
N VAL A 53 4.32 12.75 -1.09
CA VAL A 53 4.49 13.61 -2.27
C VAL A 53 3.17 14.22 -2.69
N TYR A 54 2.14 13.41 -2.93
CA TYR A 54 0.88 13.92 -3.46
C TYR A 54 0.17 14.84 -2.45
N ASN A 55 0.23 14.53 -1.14
CA ASN A 55 -0.33 15.41 -0.11
C ASN A 55 0.30 16.82 -0.12
N ARG A 56 1.57 16.97 -0.53
CA ARG A 56 2.25 18.27 -0.64
C ARG A 56 1.75 19.11 -1.81
N PHE A 57 1.29 18.46 -2.88
CA PHE A 57 0.88 19.13 -4.12
C PHE A 57 -0.63 19.30 -4.26
N THR A 58 -1.43 18.49 -3.57
CA THR A 58 -2.89 18.50 -3.71
C THR A 58 -3.59 18.63 -2.35
N PHE A 59 -4.18 17.55 -1.86
CA PHE A 59 -4.90 17.45 -0.60
C PHE A 59 -4.51 16.16 0.09
N ASN A 60 -4.71 16.12 1.42
CA ASN A 60 -4.40 14.94 2.20
C ASN A 60 -5.32 13.78 1.80
N TYR A 61 -4.72 12.62 1.53
CA TYR A 61 -5.43 11.43 1.08
C TYR A 61 -6.64 11.10 1.98
N PRO A 62 -7.88 11.09 1.46
CA PRO A 62 -9.06 11.18 2.32
C PRO A 62 -9.51 9.82 2.87
N TYR A 63 -8.91 8.72 2.43
CA TYR A 63 -9.34 7.37 2.76
C TYR A 63 -8.45 6.72 3.83
N PRO A 64 -9.00 5.84 4.68
CA PRO A 64 -8.25 5.22 5.77
C PRO A 64 -7.20 4.21 5.31
N THR A 65 -7.25 3.76 4.05
CA THR A 65 -6.35 2.74 3.51
C THR A 65 -5.90 3.08 2.10
N ALA A 66 -4.63 2.84 1.81
CA ALA A 66 -4.04 2.91 0.48
C ALA A 66 -3.37 1.56 0.18
N GLN A 67 -3.64 0.98 -0.99
CA GLN A 67 -3.26 -0.41 -1.29
C GLN A 67 -2.46 -0.52 -2.57
N SER A 68 -1.37 -1.29 -2.52
CA SER A 68 -0.62 -1.76 -3.68
C SER A 68 -0.80 -3.27 -3.79
N VAL A 69 -1.25 -3.75 -4.96
CA VAL A 69 -1.55 -5.17 -5.16
C VAL A 69 -0.76 -5.67 -6.36
N ASN A 70 0.17 -6.59 -6.13
CA ASN A 70 0.73 -7.44 -7.17
C ASN A 70 -0.16 -8.67 -7.29
N GLY A 71 -0.92 -8.75 -8.37
CA GLY A 71 -1.58 -9.99 -8.75
C GLY A 71 -1.17 -10.32 -10.19
N PRO A 72 -0.74 -11.56 -10.51
CA PRO A 72 -0.99 -12.05 -11.86
C PRO A 72 -2.50 -12.00 -12.04
N VAL A 73 -2.97 -11.17 -12.98
CA VAL A 73 -4.35 -11.22 -13.45
C VAL A 73 -4.43 -12.45 -14.34
N GLY A 74 -4.77 -13.60 -13.77
CA GLY A 74 -4.82 -14.89 -14.45
C GLY A 74 -5.74 -15.86 -13.74
#